data_AF-X0SDQ2-F1
#
_entry.id   AF-X0SDQ2-F1
#
_cell.length_a   1.000
_cell.length_b   1.000
_cell.length_c   1.000
_cell.angle_alpha   90.00
_cell.angle_beta   90.00
_cell.angle_gamma   90.00
#
_symmetry.space_group_name_H-M   'P 1'
#
loop_
_entity.id
_entity.type
_entity.pdbx_description
1 polymer ?
#
loop_
_entity_poly.entity_id
_entity_poly.type
_entity_poly.pdbx_seq_one_letter_code
_entity_poly.pdbx_strand_id
1 'polypeptide(L)'
;MPKHLPLSLLLLRLGIFIVFLVWTLDKLINPDHAAGVFSSFYGFESIGDTVFYIIGAAQFILILLFVTGLFKTWTYGIILLLHAISTFSTFGLYLKPFDNLLFFAAWPMLAACLALFLMRDWDTLTLGKKVSLA
;
A
#
# COMPACT_ATOMS: atom_id res chain seq x y z
N MET A 1 0.70 -10.39 -25.77
CA MET A 1 0.96 -9.56 -24.57
C MET A 1 2.13 -8.63 -24.86
N PRO A 2 2.06 -7.32 -24.54
CA PRO A 2 3.18 -6.41 -24.78
C PRO A 2 4.44 -6.88 -24.05
N LYS A 3 5.60 -6.86 -24.72
CA LYS A 3 6.87 -7.41 -24.20
C LYS A 3 7.24 -6.89 -22.80
N HIS A 4 6.94 -5.64 -22.52
CA HIS A 4 7.34 -4.98 -21.26
C HIS A 4 6.26 -4.97 -20.19
N LEU A 5 5.03 -5.42 -20.48
CA LEU A 5 3.91 -5.35 -19.54
C LEU A 5 4.19 -6.11 -18.22
N PRO A 6 4.67 -7.38 -18.22
CA PRO A 6 4.96 -8.07 -16.97
C PRO A 6 6.03 -7.40 -16.12
N LEU A 7 7.06 -6.82 -16.76
CA LEU A 7 8.12 -6.10 -16.06
C LEU A 7 7.59 -4.79 -15.47
N SER A 8 6.77 -4.03 -16.21
CA SER A 8 6.14 -2.82 -15.71
C SER A 8 5.28 -3.09 -14.47
N LEU A 9 4.47 -4.15 -14.49
CA LEU A 9 3.63 -4.52 -13.34
C LEU A 9 4.47 -4.97 -12.13
N LEU A 10 5.56 -5.71 -12.36
CA LEU A 10 6.51 -6.06 -11.31
C LEU A 10 7.13 -4.80 -10.67
N LEU A 11 7.58 -3.84 -11.48
CA LEU A 11 8.18 -2.60 -10.98
C LEU A 11 7.17 -1.76 -10.18
N LEU A 12 5.92 -1.67 -10.63
CA LEU A 12 4.85 -1.04 -9.86
C LEU A 12 4.64 -1.75 -8.51
N ARG A 13 4.60 -3.08 -8.52
CA ARG A 13 4.42 -3.89 -7.30
C ARG A 13 5.58 -3.69 -6.32
N LEU A 14 6.82 -3.69 -6.80
CA LEU A 14 7.99 -3.43 -5.96
C LEU A 14 8.00 -2.01 -5.39
N GLY A 15 7.66 -1.01 -6.19
CA GLY A 15 7.57 0.39 -5.73
C GLY A 15 6.52 0.56 -4.63
N ILE A 16 5.32 0.02 -4.84
CA ILE A 16 4.24 0.03 -3.83
C ILE A 16 4.70 -0.71 -2.56
N PHE A 17 5.32 -1.88 -2.71
CA PHE A 17 5.83 -2.67 -1.60
C PHE A 17 6.82 -1.89 -0.74
N ILE A 18 7.78 -1.17 -1.33
CA ILE A 18 8.78 -0.39 -0.58
C ILE A 18 8.11 0.65 0.34
N VAL A 19 7.13 1.40 -0.19
CA VAL A 19 6.42 2.41 0.60
C VAL A 19 5.67 1.73 1.75
N PHE A 20 4.92 0.67 1.45
CA PHE A 20 4.19 -0.08 2.47
C PHE A 20 5.11 -0.74 3.51
N LEU A 21 6.29 -1.20 3.11
CA LEU A 21 7.28 -1.79 4.01
C LEU A 21 7.76 -0.77 5.03
N VAL A 22 8.17 0.43 4.60
CA VAL A 22 8.63 1.48 5.52
C VAL A 22 7.51 1.87 6.50
N TRP A 23 6.28 2.03 6.02
CA TRP A 23 5.12 2.30 6.88
C TRP A 23 4.75 1.16 7.82
N THR A 24 5.07 -0.09 7.46
CA THR A 24 4.86 -1.25 8.32
C THR A 24 5.92 -1.30 9.40
N LEU A 25 7.19 -1.05 9.05
CA LEU A 25 8.30 -0.97 9.98
C LEU A 25 8.10 0.16 10.98
N ASP A 26 7.57 1.32 10.55
CA ASP A 26 7.22 2.43 11.43
C ASP A 26 6.27 1.98 12.56
N LYS A 27 5.20 1.23 12.25
CA LYS A 27 4.28 0.70 13.27
C LYS A 27 4.93 -0.29 14.25
N LEU A 28 5.94 -1.03 13.79
CA LEU A 28 6.60 -2.07 14.58
C LEU A 28 7.78 -1.55 15.39
N ILE A 29 8.43 -0.48 14.95
CA ILE A 29 9.64 0.07 15.57
C ILE A 29 9.33 1.36 16.34
N ASN A 30 8.35 2.14 15.88
CA ASN A 30 7.95 3.43 16.44
C ASN A 30 6.42 3.54 16.60
N PRO A 31 5.81 2.72 17.49
CA PRO A 31 4.36 2.70 17.67
C PRO A 31 3.79 4.05 18.12
N ASP A 32 4.56 4.87 18.85
CA ASP A 32 4.15 6.22 19.26
C ASP A 32 3.90 7.15 18.07
N HIS A 33 4.80 7.12 17.07
CA HIS A 33 4.61 7.88 15.84
C HIS A 33 3.37 7.40 15.08
N ALA A 34 3.18 6.08 14.96
CA ALA A 34 2.00 5.51 14.34
C ALA A 34 0.70 5.90 15.07
N ALA A 35 0.72 5.95 16.40
CA ALA A 35 -0.40 6.42 17.22
C ALA A 35 -0.73 7.89 16.94
N GLY A 36 0.29 8.75 16.83
CA GLY A 36 0.11 10.15 16.46
C GLY A 36 -0.53 10.33 15.07
N VAL A 37 -0.12 9.53 14.08
CA VAL A 37 -0.74 9.50 12.75
C VAL A 37 -2.21 9.07 12.85
N PHE A 38 -2.51 8.02 13.64
CA PHE A 38 -3.88 7.53 13.78
C PHE A 38 -4.81 8.53 14.48
N SER A 39 -4.32 9.24 15.49
CA SER A 39 -5.07 10.33 16.10
C SER A 39 -5.31 11.45 15.10
N SER A 40 -4.27 11.88 14.37
CA SER A 40 -4.34 13.04 13.47
C SER A 40 -5.21 12.82 12.23
N PHE A 41 -5.21 11.61 11.66
CA PHE A 41 -5.84 11.34 10.36
C PHE A 41 -7.02 10.37 10.43
N TYR A 42 -7.14 9.58 11.51
CA TYR A 42 -8.22 8.59 11.65
C TYR A 42 -9.10 8.85 12.88
N GLY A 43 -8.80 9.86 13.71
CA GLY A 43 -9.63 10.26 14.85
C GLY A 43 -9.65 9.24 16.01
N PHE A 44 -8.68 8.32 16.05
CA PHE A 44 -8.56 7.37 17.15
C PHE A 44 -7.62 7.92 18.21
N GLU A 45 -8.16 8.22 19.39
CA GLU A 45 -7.38 8.62 20.56
C GLU A 45 -7.05 7.41 21.45
N SER A 46 -5.90 7.46 22.12
CA SER A 46 -5.57 6.54 23.23
C SER A 46 -5.51 5.05 22.86
N ILE A 47 -5.14 4.70 21.63
CA ILE A 47 -4.88 3.31 21.24
C ILE A 47 -3.54 2.88 21.86
N GLY A 48 -3.54 1.79 22.65
CA GLY A 48 -2.32 1.23 23.23
C GLY A 48 -1.43 0.51 22.21
N ASP A 49 -0.11 0.52 22.45
CA ASP A 49 0.94 0.01 21.56
C ASP A 49 0.70 -1.42 21.04
N THR A 50 0.10 -2.27 21.87
CA THR A 50 -0.25 -3.65 21.50
C THR A 50 -1.06 -3.72 20.21
N VAL A 51 -1.98 -2.77 19.99
CA VAL A 51 -2.80 -2.72 18.79
C VAL A 51 -1.94 -2.40 17.55
N PHE A 52 -0.99 -1.48 17.67
CA PHE A 52 -0.09 -1.13 16.57
C PHE A 52 0.86 -2.27 16.21
N TYR A 53 1.31 -3.07 17.18
CA TYR A 53 2.06 -4.29 16.90
C TYR A 53 1.22 -5.32 16.15
N ILE A 54 -0.04 -5.52 16.53
CA ILE A 54 -0.95 -6.45 15.82
C ILE A 54 -1.21 -5.97 14.40
N ILE A 55 -1.54 -4.68 14.22
CA ILE A 55 -1.77 -4.09 12.89
C ILE A 55 -0.50 -4.18 12.04
N GLY A 56 0.65 -3.84 12.62
CA GLY A 56 1.95 -3.92 11.96
C GLY A 56 2.29 -5.34 11.51
N ALA A 57 2.08 -6.34 12.38
CA ALA A 57 2.33 -7.75 12.04
C ALA A 57 1.38 -8.24 10.92
N ALA A 58 0.09 -7.91 11.00
CA ALA A 58 -0.88 -8.23 9.96
C ALA A 58 -0.53 -7.57 8.62
N GLN A 59 -0.15 -6.29 8.65
CA GLN A 59 0.30 -5.55 7.48
C GLN A 59 1.58 -6.16 6.91
N PHE A 60 2.51 -6.61 7.75
CA PHE A 60 3.75 -7.25 7.33
C PHE A 60 3.49 -8.54 6.55
N ILE A 61 2.60 -9.40 7.07
CA ILE A 61 2.17 -10.63 6.36
C ILE A 61 1.52 -10.27 5.02
N LEU A 62 0.62 -9.29 5.02
CA LEU A 62 -0.05 -8.82 3.79
C LEU A 62 0.96 -8.38 2.72
N ILE A 63 1.96 -7.56 3.08
CA ILE A 63 2.90 -7.01 2.10
C ILE A 63 3.87 -8.08 1.57
N LEU A 64 4.17 -9.12 2.35
CA LEU A 64 4.95 -10.27 1.88
C LEU A 64 4.18 -11.11 0.86
N LEU A 65 2.88 -11.34 1.10
CA LEU A 65 2.00 -11.99 0.13
C LEU A 65 1.81 -11.13 -1.13
N PHE A 66 1.68 -9.83 -0.96
CA PHE A 66 1.59 -8.86 -2.05
C PHE A 66 2.84 -8.88 -2.94
N VAL A 67 4.04 -8.72 -2.38
CA VAL A 67 5.27 -8.59 -3.18
C VAL A 67 5.58 -9.87 -3.96
N THR A 68 5.29 -11.04 -3.36
CA THR A 68 5.43 -12.35 -4.01
C THR A 68 4.36 -12.62 -5.07
N GLY A 69 3.34 -11.76 -5.18
CA GLY A 69 2.25 -11.87 -6.16
C GLY A 69 1.27 -13.01 -5.85
N LEU A 70 1.11 -13.35 -4.57
CA LEU A 70 0.15 -14.35 -4.10
C LEU A 70 -1.20 -13.70 -3.82
N PHE A 71 -2.29 -14.45 -4.05
CA PHE A 71 -3.67 -14.02 -3.80
C PHE A 71 -4.02 -12.65 -4.39
N LYS A 72 -3.57 -12.36 -5.61
CA LYS A 72 -3.55 -11.01 -6.24
C LYS A 72 -4.86 -10.21 -6.07
N THR A 73 -6.03 -10.83 -6.27
CA THR A 73 -7.33 -10.14 -6.07
C THR A 73 -7.47 -9.58 -4.66
N TRP A 74 -7.07 -10.33 -3.64
CA TRP A 74 -7.16 -9.93 -2.24
C TRP A 74 -6.02 -8.99 -1.85
N THR A 75 -4.78 -9.39 -2.09
CA THR A 75 -3.61 -8.61 -1.67
C THR A 75 -3.56 -7.25 -2.37
N TYR A 76 -3.84 -7.20 -3.68
CA TYR A 76 -3.75 -5.94 -4.44
C TYR A 76 -4.96 -5.06 -4.11
N GLY A 77 -6.14 -5.66 -3.91
CA GLY A 77 -7.35 -4.96 -3.50
C GLY A 77 -7.22 -4.33 -2.12
N ILE A 78 -6.69 -5.06 -1.13
CA ILE A 78 -6.47 -4.53 0.22
C ILE A 78 -5.43 -3.41 0.20
N ILE A 79 -4.31 -3.57 -0.52
CA ILE A 79 -3.30 -2.52 -0.67
C ILE A 79 -3.87 -1.26 -1.32
N LEU A 80 -4.68 -1.41 -2.37
CA LEU A 80 -5.41 -0.30 -3.00
C LEU A 80 -6.34 0.41 -1.99
N LEU A 81 -7.12 -0.35 -1.22
CA LEU A 81 -8.03 0.23 -0.22
C LEU A 81 -7.27 0.95 0.89
N LEU A 82 -6.22 0.35 1.45
CA LEU A 82 -5.39 0.95 2.50
C LEU A 82 -4.78 2.27 2.01
N HIS A 83 -4.23 2.28 0.79
CA HIS A 83 -3.64 3.47 0.22
C HIS A 83 -4.70 4.53 -0.12
N ALA A 84 -5.85 4.13 -0.67
CA ALA A 84 -6.96 5.04 -0.93
C ALA A 84 -7.47 5.71 0.35
N ILE A 85 -7.66 4.95 1.43
CA ILE A 85 -8.03 5.49 2.75
C ILE A 85 -7.01 6.53 3.21
N SER A 86 -5.71 6.25 3.05
CA SER A 86 -4.64 7.17 3.44
C SER A 86 -4.60 8.44 2.57
N THR A 87 -4.84 8.31 1.27
CA THR A 87 -4.94 9.45 0.34
C THR A 87 -6.14 10.33 0.68
N PHE A 88 -7.32 9.75 0.94
CA PHE A 88 -8.52 10.53 1.18
C PHE A 88 -8.62 11.06 2.63
N SER A 89 -8.07 10.37 3.63
CA SER A 89 -8.02 10.88 5.01
C SER A 89 -7.15 12.14 5.15
N THR A 90 -6.17 12.31 4.25
CA THR A 90 -5.25 13.45 4.24
C THR A 90 -5.71 14.59 3.31
N PHE A 91 -6.96 14.58 2.83
CA PHE A 91 -7.42 15.48 1.76
C PHE A 91 -7.23 16.97 2.06
N GLY A 92 -7.40 17.38 3.32
CA GLY A 92 -7.20 18.77 3.75
C GLY A 92 -5.79 19.31 3.52
N LEU A 93 -4.77 18.43 3.52
CA LEU A 93 -3.38 18.83 3.28
C LEU A 93 -3.14 19.23 1.82
N TYR A 94 -3.91 18.69 0.87
CA TYR A 94 -3.83 19.09 -0.53
C TYR A 94 -4.32 20.52 -0.78
N LEU A 95 -5.12 21.09 0.13
CA LEU A 95 -5.63 22.47 0.03
C LEU A 95 -4.56 23.51 0.38
N LYS A 96 -3.44 23.10 0.98
CA LYS A 96 -2.24 23.92 1.24
C LYS A 96 -1.02 23.27 0.58
N PRO A 97 -0.96 23.25 -0.77
CA PRO A 97 -0.03 22.39 -1.50
C PRO A 97 1.44 22.75 -1.30
N PHE A 98 1.75 24.04 -1.10
CA PHE A 98 3.14 24.49 -0.93
C PHE A 98 3.71 24.17 0.47
N ASP A 99 2.85 24.00 1.47
CA ASP A 99 3.24 23.56 2.82
C ASP A 99 3.36 22.03 2.90
N ASN A 100 2.66 21.30 2.02
CA ASN A 100 2.48 19.85 2.07
C ASN A 100 2.84 19.16 0.75
N LEU A 101 3.82 19.69 0.01
CA LEU A 101 4.13 19.28 -1.37
C LEU A 101 4.31 17.76 -1.52
N LEU A 102 4.96 17.12 -0.54
CA LEU A 102 5.26 15.68 -0.58
C LEU A 102 3.99 14.79 -0.49
N PHE A 103 2.88 15.28 0.07
CA PHE A 103 1.63 14.51 0.11
C PHE A 103 1.09 14.23 -1.29
N PHE A 104 1.43 15.06 -2.29
CA PHE A 104 1.00 14.82 -3.67
C PHE A 104 1.58 13.54 -4.28
N ALA A 105 2.65 12.97 -3.71
CA ALA A 105 3.16 11.66 -4.09
C ALA A 105 2.14 10.52 -3.85
N ALA A 106 1.13 10.74 -3.01
CA ALA A 106 0.06 9.78 -2.76
C ALA A 106 -0.82 9.53 -4.01
N TRP A 107 -0.99 10.53 -4.89
CA TRP A 107 -1.81 10.42 -6.11
C TRP A 107 -1.24 9.47 -7.18
N PRO A 108 0.02 9.62 -7.63
CA PRO A 108 0.61 8.65 -8.57
C PRO A 108 0.72 7.26 -7.95
N MET A 109 0.94 7.15 -6.64
CA MET A 109 0.94 5.86 -5.95
C MET A 109 -0.47 5.22 -5.92
N LEU A 110 -1.53 6.01 -5.70
CA LEU A 110 -2.92 5.53 -5.79
C LEU A 110 -3.24 5.04 -7.20
N ALA A 111 -2.83 5.79 -8.23
CA ALA A 111 -2.96 5.38 -9.62
C ALA A 111 -2.19 4.07 -9.91
N ALA A 112 -0.99 3.91 -9.36
CA ALA A 112 -0.20 2.68 -9.47
C ALA A 112 -0.91 1.48 -8.81
N CYS A 113 -1.48 1.66 -7.61
CA CYS A 113 -2.26 0.62 -6.93
C CYS A 113 -3.47 0.20 -7.76
N LEU A 114 -4.20 1.18 -8.30
CA LEU A 114 -5.38 0.92 -9.14
C LEU A 114 -4.99 0.21 -10.45
N ALA A 115 -3.95 0.68 -11.12
CA ALA A 115 -3.43 0.06 -12.33
C ALA A 115 -3.03 -1.40 -12.09
N LEU A 116 -2.32 -1.68 -10.99
CA LEU A 116 -1.91 -3.03 -10.63
C LEU A 116 -3.13 -3.92 -10.31
N PHE A 117 -4.15 -3.41 -9.64
CA PHE A 117 -5.38 -4.15 -9.34
C PHE A 117 -6.18 -4.47 -10.61
N LEU A 118 -6.37 -3.49 -11.50
CA LEU A 118 -7.10 -3.68 -12.76
C LEU A 118 -6.38 -4.66 -13.70
N MET A 119 -5.05 -4.60 -13.73
CA MET A 119 -4.21 -5.42 -14.60
C MET A 119 -3.64 -6.66 -13.90
N ARG A 120 -4.18 -7.04 -12.74
CA ARG A 120 -3.62 -8.11 -11.90
C ARG A 120 -3.49 -9.45 -12.61
N ASP A 121 -4.37 -9.75 -13.57
CA ASP A 121 -4.32 -11.01 -14.32
C ASP A 121 -3.12 -11.06 -15.29
N TRP A 122 -2.65 -9.90 -15.75
CA TRP A 122 -1.46 -9.73 -16.57
C TRP A 122 -0.15 -9.67 -15.78
N ASP A 123 -0.24 -9.55 -14.46
CA ASP A 123 0.92 -9.59 -13.59
C ASP A 123 1.40 -11.03 -13.39
N THR A 124 2.38 -11.43 -14.22
CA THR A 124 2.80 -12.83 -14.40
C THR A 124 4.19 -13.15 -13.84
N LEU A 125 4.99 -12.13 -13.50
CA LEU A 125 6.26 -12.30 -12.80
C LEU A 125 6.01 -12.42 -11.29
N THR A 126 5.44 -13.55 -10.87
CA THR A 126 4.98 -13.81 -9.50
C THR A 126 5.36 -15.24 -9.07
N LEU A 127 5.32 -15.52 -7.77
CA LEU A 127 5.46 -16.88 -7.23
C LEU A 127 4.14 -17.67 -7.24
N GLY A 128 3.02 -17.03 -7.59
CA GLY A 128 1.71 -17.66 -7.71
C GLY A 128 1.55 -18.50 -8.97
N LYS A 129 0.49 -19.34 -9.00
CA LYS A 129 0.13 -20.09 -10.21
C LYS A 129 -0.12 -19.11 -11.36
N LYS A 130 0.49 -19.39 -12.52
CA LYS A 130 0.16 -18.72 -13.76
C LYS A 130 -1.28 -19.07 -14.14
N VAL A 131 -2.17 -18.09 -14.11
CA VAL A 131 -3.50 -18.25 -14.71
C VAL A 131 -3.29 -18.21 -16.22
N SER A 132 -3.73 -19.25 -16.92
CA SER A 132 -3.76 -19.24 -18.38
C SER A 132 -4.76 -18.17 -18.80
N LEU A 133 -4.27 -17.07 -19.36
CA LEU A 133 -5.13 -16.08 -20.01
C LEU A 133 -5.60 -16.71 -21.33
N ALA A 134 -6.91 -16.96 -21.45
CA ALA A 134 -7.56 -17.40 -22.68
C ALA A 134 -7.60 -16.26 -23.71
#